data_AF-A0A3N5F7R4-F1
#
_entry.id   AF-A0A3N5F7R4-F1
#
_cell.length_a   1.000
_cell.length_b   1.000
_cell.length_c   1.000
_cell.angle_alpha   90.00
_cell.angle_beta   90.00
_cell.angle_gamma   90.00
#
_symmetry.space_group_name_H-M   'P 1'
#
loop_
_entity.id
_entity.type
_entity.pdbx_description
1 polymer ?
#
loop_
_entity_poly.entity_id
_entity_poly.type
_entity_poly.pdbx_seq_one_letter_code
_entity_poly.pdbx_strand_id
1 'polypeptide(L)' 'LQDIPIAVLTTSREKDDFIKCREAGANSFISKPASFSEWIKLMRSLADTWLVTEY' A
#
# COMPACT_ATOMS: atom_id res chain seq x y z
N LEU A 1 17.45 -9.28 -3.02
CA LEU A 1 17.34 -7.93 -2.39
C LEU A 1 16.01 -7.24 -2.71
N GLN A 2 15.12 -7.83 -3.52
CA GLN A 2 13.80 -7.27 -3.84
C GLN A 2 12.67 -7.99 -3.06
N ASP A 3 13.02 -8.67 -1.98
CA ASP A 3 12.17 -9.67 -1.32
C ASP A 3 11.29 -9.07 -0.20
N ILE A 4 11.47 -7.77 0.10
CA ILE A 4 10.66 -7.05 1.09
C ILE A 4 9.56 -6.29 0.34
N PRO A 5 8.27 -6.59 0.57
CA PRO A 5 7.19 -5.87 -0.08
C PRO A 5 7.09 -4.43 0.44
N ILE A 6 7.05 -3.47 -0.48
CA ILE A 6 7.00 -2.03 -0.18
C ILE A 6 5.62 -1.46 -0.55
N ALA A 7 4.95 -0.86 0.43
CA ALA A 7 3.69 -0.14 0.25
C ALA A 7 3.91 1.36 0.48
N VAL A 8 3.57 2.17 -0.51
CA VAL A 8 3.63 3.63 -0.42
C VAL A 8 2.27 4.17 0.02
N LEU A 9 2.25 4.98 1.08
CA LEU A 9 1.04 5.61 1.59
C LEU A 9 1.13 7.14 1.44
N THR A 10 0.25 7.73 0.62
CA THR A 10 0.32 9.17 0.31
C THR A 10 -1.05 9.82 0.20
N THR A 11 -1.16 11.12 0.49
CA THR A 11 -2.38 11.91 0.23
C THR A 11 -2.57 12.23 -1.26
N SER A 12 -1.51 12.07 -2.07
CA SER A 12 -1.57 12.25 -3.51
C SER A 12 -2.46 11.19 -4.16
N ARG A 13 -3.25 11.62 -5.14
CA ARG A 13 -3.97 10.75 -6.08
C ARG A 13 -3.48 10.94 -7.52
N GLU A 14 -2.35 11.63 -7.66
CA GLU A 14 -1.78 11.95 -8.97
C GLU A 14 -1.27 10.68 -9.63
N LYS A 15 -1.68 10.48 -10.88
CA LYS A 15 -1.34 9.29 -11.67
C LYS A 15 0.17 9.16 -11.90
N ASP A 16 0.87 10.29 -11.99
CA ASP A 16 2.30 10.32 -12.19
C ASP A 16 3.08 9.81 -10.97
N ASP A 17 2.61 10.09 -9.75
CA ASP A 17 3.22 9.58 -8.53
C ASP A 17 3.07 8.06 -8.43
N PHE A 18 1.90 7.54 -8.83
CA PHE A 18 1.66 6.10 -8.89
C PHE A 18 2.64 5.39 -9.84
N ILE A 19 2.84 5.94 -11.04
CA ILE A 19 3.75 5.36 -12.05
C ILE A 19 5.18 5.37 -11.52
N LYS A 20 5.66 6.52 -11.02
CA LYS A 20 7.03 6.65 -10.48
C LYS A 20 7.30 5.68 -9.34
N CYS A 21 6.36 5.54 -8.39
CA CYS A 21 6.52 4.59 -7.29
C CYS A 21 6.56 3.13 -7.77
N ARG A 22 5.77 2.80 -8.79
CA ARG A 22 5.79 1.45 -9.38
C ARG A 22 7.13 1.16 -10.08
N GLU A 23 7.64 2.12 -10.85
CA GLU A 23 8.95 2.02 -11.50
C GLU A 23 10.11 1.92 -10.49
N ALA A 24 9.97 2.56 -9.33
CA ALA A 24 10.91 2.48 -8.22
C ALA A 24 10.86 1.14 -7.44
N GLY A 25 9.96 0.22 -7.81
CA GLY A 25 9.87 -1.11 -7.21
C GLY A 25 8.87 -1.24 -6.07
N ALA A 26 7.94 -0.29 -5.89
CA ALA A 26 6.86 -0.44 -4.91
C ALA A 26 5.83 -1.48 -5.37
N ASN A 27 5.45 -2.38 -4.45
CA ASN A 27 4.44 -3.42 -4.68
C ASN A 27 3.01 -2.87 -4.57
N SER A 28 2.82 -1.80 -3.79
CA SER A 28 1.50 -1.21 -3.56
C SER A 28 1.59 0.29 -3.39
N PHE A 29 0.55 0.98 -3.84
CA PHE A 29 0.38 2.42 -3.70
C PHE A 29 -1.01 2.70 -3.15
N ILE A 30 -1.07 3.35 -2.01
CA ILE A 30 -2.26 3.45 -1.17
C ILE A 30 -2.50 4.93 -0.90
N SER A 31 -3.72 5.40 -1.18
CA SER A 31 -4.12 6.73 -0.76
C SER A 31 -4.34 6.76 0.75
N LYS A 32 -3.76 7.74 1.43
CA LYS A 32 -3.90 7.97 2.86
C LYS A 32 -5.40 8.13 3.19
N PRO A 33 -5.94 7.30 4.09
CA PRO A 33 -7.32 7.41 4.49
C PRO A 33 -7.61 8.76 5.15
N ALA A 34 -8.79 9.31 4.86
CA ALA A 34 -9.21 10.62 5.38
C ALA A 34 -9.81 10.51 6.78
N SER A 35 -10.27 9.32 7.17
CA SER A 35 -10.91 9.07 8.46
C SER A 35 -10.34 7.85 9.18
N PHE A 36 -10.47 7.85 10.52
CA PHE A 36 -10.00 6.73 11.35
C PHE A 36 -10.68 5.40 11.00
N SER A 37 -11.97 5.41 10.65
CA SER A 37 -12.68 4.18 10.27
C SER A 37 -12.14 3.57 8.98
N GLU A 38 -11.73 4.40 8.01
CA GLU A 38 -11.06 3.94 6.79
C GLU A 38 -9.65 3.43 7.07
N TRP A 39 -8.92 4.01 8.04
CA TRP A 39 -7.65 3.47 8.50
C TRP A 39 -7.78 2.04 9.05
N ILE A 40 -8.79 1.79 9.88
CA ILE A 40 -9.04 0.44 10.41
C ILE A 40 -9.32 -0.54 9.27
N LYS A 41 -10.11 -0.15 8.26
CA LYS A 41 -10.38 -1.00 7.08
C LYS A 41 -9.11 -1.27 6.27
N LEU A 42 -8.28 -0.25 6.06
CA LEU A 42 -7.03 -0.38 5.31
C LEU A 42 -6.07 -1.35 6.01
N MET A 43 -5.88 -1.20 7.32
CA MET A 43 -4.95 -2.05 8.08
C MET A 43 -5.40 -3.51 8.12
N ARG A 44 -6.71 -3.78 8.19
CA ARG A 44 -7.25 -5.13 8.06
C ARG A 44 -6.96 -5.74 6.70
N SER A 45 -7.23 -5.00 5.63
CA SER A 45 -6.94 -5.44 4.25
C SER A 45 -5.45 -5.74 4.03
N LEU A 46 -4.55 -4.91 4.58
CA LEU A 46 -3.10 -5.15 4.50
C LEU A 46 -2.69 -6.42 5.25
N ALA A 47 -3.25 -6.65 6.45
CA ALA A 47 -2.99 -7.87 7.19
C ALA A 47 -3.48 -9.11 6.42
N ASP A 48 -4.70 -9.06 5.87
CA ASP A 48 -5.31 -10.16 5.11
C ASP A 48 -4.54 -10.50 3.83
N THR A 49 -3.89 -9.51 3.20
CA THR A 49 -3.18 -9.71 1.93
C THR A 49 -1.70 -10.04 2.10
N TRP A 50 -1.03 -9.44 3.09
CA TRP A 50 0.44 -9.54 3.22
C TRP A 50 0.90 -10.46 4.34
N LEU A 51 0.07 -10.67 5.37
CA LEU A 51 0.45 -11.46 6.55
C LEU A 51 -0.20 -12.85 6.54
N VAL A 52 -1.18 -13.09 5.67
CA VAL A 52 -1.71 -14.44 5.45
C VAL A 52 -0.61 -15.27 4.81
N THR A 53 -0.10 -16.21 5.59
CA THR A 53 0.87 -17.21 5.17
C THR A 53 0.12 -18.51 4.94
N GLU A 54 0.20 -19.07 3.73
CA GLU A 54 -0.29 -20.42 3.46
C GLU A 54 0.58 -21.41 4.24
N TYR A 55 -0.04 -22.23 5.09
CA TYR A 55 0.56 -23.44 5.65
C TYR A 55 0.16 -24.64 4.80
#